data_AF-C0EIE1-F1
#
_entry.id   AF-C0EIE1-F1
#
_cell.length_a   1.000
_cell.length_b   1.000
_cell.length_c   1.000
_cell.angle_alpha   90.00
_cell.angle_beta   90.00
_cell.angle_gamma   90.00
#
_symmetry.space_group_name_H-M   'P 1'
#
loop_
_entity.id
_entity.type
_entity.pdbx_description
1 polymer ?
#
loop_
_entity_poly.entity_id
_entity_poly.type
_entity_poly.pdbx_seq_one_letter_code
_entity_poly.pdbx_strand_id
1 'polypeptide(L)' 'MVTTVLDKAFETTPNGTNLIFRSDQSWQYQHKQYQRMLKKKGIRQILS' A
#
# COMPACT_ATOMS: atom_id res chain seq x y z
N MET A 1 2.82 -10.42 -8.55
CA MET A 1 3.70 -9.58 -7.68
C MET A 1 2.83 -9.00 -6.56
N VAL A 2 3.40 -8.56 -5.43
CA VAL A 2 2.61 -8.00 -4.31
C VAL A 2 1.72 -6.80 -4.71
N THR A 3 2.04 -6.14 -5.82
CA THR A 3 1.27 -5.04 -6.41
C THR A 3 -0.11 -5.47 -6.91
N THR A 4 -0.30 -6.71 -7.36
CA THR A 4 -1.61 -7.20 -7.85
C THR A 4 -2.64 -7.31 -6.73
N VAL A 5 -2.17 -7.46 -5.48
CA VAL A 5 -3.04 -7.44 -4.29
C VAL A 5 -3.48 -6.00 -3.99
N LEU A 6 -2.59 -5.01 -4.16
CA LEU A 6 -2.96 -3.60 -4.04
C LEU A 6 -3.96 -3.19 -5.11
N ASP A 7 -3.80 -3.65 -6.35
CA ASP A 7 -4.73 -3.32 -7.44
C ASP A 7 -6.16 -3.71 -7.07
N LYS A 8 -6.35 -4.96 -6.61
CA LYS A 8 -7.67 -5.44 -6.13
C LYS A 8 -8.17 -4.66 -4.92
N ALA A 9 -7.31 -4.36 -3.95
CA ALA A 9 -7.72 -3.58 -2.77
C ALA A 9 -8.12 -2.14 -3.13
N PHE A 10 -7.51 -1.57 -4.17
CA PHE A 10 -7.78 -0.20 -4.61
C PHE A 10 -9.06 -0.05 -5.43
N GLU A 11 -9.64 -1.13 -5.95
CA GLU A 11 -10.96 -1.13 -6.61
C GLU A 11 -12.07 -0.71 -5.64
N THR A 12 -11.98 -1.12 -4.37
CA THR A 12 -13.00 -0.85 -3.35
C THR A 12 -12.62 0.27 -2.39
N THR A 13 -11.37 0.71 -2.42
CA THR A 13 -10.87 1.78 -1.53
C THR A 13 -10.96 3.13 -2.26
N PRO A 14 -11.65 4.14 -1.69
CA PRO A 14 -11.61 5.50 -2.25
C PRO A 14 -10.22 6.13 -2.14
N ASN A 15 -9.93 7.14 -2.96
CA ASN A 15 -8.68 7.90 -2.84
C ASN A 15 -8.78 8.88 -1.65
N GLY A 16 -7.64 9.19 -1.01
CA GLY A 16 -7.59 10.20 0.05
C GLY A 16 -8.15 9.72 1.39
N THR A 17 -8.13 8.41 1.63
CA THR A 17 -8.75 7.78 2.81
C THR A 17 -7.96 8.01 4.11
N ASN A 18 -6.76 8.62 4.06
CA ASN A 18 -5.91 8.88 5.23
C ASN A 18 -5.63 7.63 6.09
N LEU A 19 -5.74 6.43 5.49
CA LEU A 19 -5.57 5.16 6.19
C LEU A 19 -4.11 4.91 6.53
N ILE A 20 -3.89 4.14 7.59
CA ILE A 20 -2.59 3.62 7.97
C ILE A 20 -2.55 2.15 7.59
N PHE A 21 -1.61 1.78 6.73
CA PHE A 21 -1.36 0.40 6.34
C PHE A 21 -0.17 -0.15 7.12
N ARG A 22 -0.43 -1.11 8.00
CA ARG A 22 0.62 -1.81 8.74
C ARG A 22 1.04 -3.04 7.94
N SER A 23 2.29 -3.06 7.52
CA SER A 23 2.93 -4.19 6.86
C SER A 23 4.09 -4.69 7.69
N ASP A 24 4.34 -5.99 7.63
CA ASP A 24 5.53 -6.64 8.14
C ASP A 24 6.79 -6.23 7.35
N GLN A 25 7.96 -6.32 7.99
CA GLN A 25 9.27 -5.97 7.43
C GLN A 25 9.76 -6.85 6.26
N SER A 26 8.95 -7.82 5.81
CA SER A 26 9.25 -8.69 4.68
C SER A 26 9.63 -7.92 3.41
N TRP A 27 10.65 -8.39 2.68
CA TRP A 27 11.23 -7.72 1.50
C TRP A 27 10.20 -7.33 0.43
N GLN A 28 9.13 -8.12 0.29
CA GLN A 28 8.03 -7.90 -0.64
C GLN A 28 7.31 -6.55 -0.44
N TYR A 29 7.31 -5.98 0.77
CA TYR A 29 6.65 -4.70 1.06
C TYR A 29 7.59 -3.49 0.98
N GLN A 30 8.88 -3.72 0.74
CA GLN A 30 9.91 -2.68 0.67
C GLN A 30 10.08 -2.11 -0.75
N HIS A 31 9.40 -2.68 -1.76
CA HIS A 31 9.51 -2.20 -3.13
C HIS A 31 9.02 -0.76 -3.30
N LYS A 32 9.83 0.09 -3.94
CA LYS A 32 9.49 1.51 -4.19
C LYS A 32 8.17 1.69 -4.93
N GLN A 33 7.83 0.79 -5.84
CA GLN A 33 6.55 0.83 -6.56
C GLN A 33 5.36 0.63 -5.61
N TYR A 34 5.46 -0.33 -4.70
CA TYR A 34 4.45 -0.64 -3.69
C TYR A 34 4.18 0.58 -2.78
N GLN A 35 5.25 1.18 -2.26
CA GLN A 35 5.18 2.40 -1.44
C GLN A 35 4.55 3.58 -2.20
N ARG A 36 4.91 3.77 -3.48
CA ARG A 36 4.32 4.81 -4.34
C ARG A 36 2.83 4.60 -4.57
N MET A 37 2.40 3.36 -4.77
CA MET A 37 0.99 3.01 -4.93
C MET A 37 0.17 3.38 -3.69
N LEU A 38 0.65 3.03 -2.49
CA LEU A 38 0.01 3.42 -1.22
C LEU A 38 -0.05 4.95 -1.06
N LYS A 39 1.06 5.66 -1.32
CA LYS A 39 1.10 7.12 -1.22
C LYS A 39 0.13 7.81 -2.17
N LYS A 40 0.01 7.33 -3.42
CA LYS A 40 -0.97 7.86 -4.40
C LYS A 40 -2.40 7.72 -3.91
N LYS A 41 -2.70 6.66 -3.15
CA LYS A 41 -4.01 6.41 -2.58
C LYS A 41 -4.29 7.24 -1.32
N GLY A 42 -3.29 7.95 -0.78
CA GLY A 42 -3.37 8.66 0.49
C GLY A 42 -3.20 7.75 1.70
N ILE A 43 -2.58 6.59 1.51
CA ILE A 43 -2.35 5.60 2.57
C ILE A 43 -0.91 5.73 3.07
N ARG A 44 -0.75 5.86 4.39
CA ARG A 44 0.56 5.88 5.05
C ARG A 44 0.95 4.48 5.47
N GLN A 45 2.07 3.98 4.98
CA GLN A 45 2.62 2.69 5.38
C GLN A 45 3.42 2.82 6.67
N ILE A 46 3.24 1.87 7.59
CA ILE A 46 4.13 1.66 8.73
C ILE A 46 4.67 0.24 8.60
N LEU A 47 6.00 0.10 8.65
CA LEU A 47 6.67 -1.18 8.72
C LEU A 47 6.79 -1.57 10.19
N SER A 48 6.33 -2.78 10.53
CA SER A 48 6.51 -3.39 11.85
C SER A 48 7.43 -4.57 11.77
#